data_AF-A0A0G4IQX8-F1
#
_entry.id   AF-A0A0G4IQX8-F1
#
_cell.length_a   1.000
_cell.length_b   1.000
_cell.length_c   1.000
_cell.angle_alpha   90.00
_cell.angle_beta   90.00
_cell.angle_gamma   90.00
#
_symmetry.space_group_name_H-M   'P 1'
#
loop_
_entity.id
_entity.type
_entity.pdbx_description
1 polymer ?
#
loop_
_entity_poly.entity_id
_entity_poly.type
_entity_poly.pdbx_seq_one_letter_code
_entity_poly.pdbx_strand_id
1 'polypeptide(L)'
;MSAWRRLLMNHCCVRRRWFSRDRPPRKSAPEADHEPVRPIVFRQRGGDGSAEVEALIGDKLLDVFLYRRLVDQYKCKPFRKAGKMAHIRDRLVSNKALAACGKEFLVPKYISEEHWDVASVHQKGTAVEALLGRMFLKKTFKETDMMDAASEVGKLALRILKASERSLREAAMIEAANAAVHAKAGNLAVKALVARGVNVSTSVAIYIATTSRPAAMAQDDRSVPNRKPK
;
A
#
# COMPACT_ATOMS: atom_id res chain seq x y z
N MET A 1 -11.30 -25.24 -22.24
CA MET A 1 -11.41 -23.86 -21.71
C MET A 1 -11.11 -23.85 -20.21
N SER A 2 -10.07 -23.10 -19.77
CA SER A 2 -9.62 -23.08 -18.38
C SER A 2 -10.65 -22.44 -17.42
N ALA A 3 -10.71 -22.93 -16.18
CA ALA A 3 -11.63 -22.46 -15.14
C ALA A 3 -11.56 -20.94 -14.91
N TRP A 4 -10.37 -20.35 -15.04
CA TRP A 4 -10.11 -18.91 -14.93
C TRP A 4 -10.82 -18.06 -16.00
N ARG A 5 -10.92 -18.55 -17.24
CA ARG A 5 -11.66 -17.83 -18.31
C ARG A 5 -13.16 -17.86 -18.07
N ARG A 6 -13.70 -18.94 -17.48
CA ARG A 6 -15.12 -19.01 -17.09
C ARG A 6 -15.44 -18.06 -15.93
N LEU A 7 -14.53 -17.88 -14.98
CA LEU A 7 -14.67 -16.90 -13.90
C LEU A 7 -14.72 -15.46 -14.45
N LEU A 8 -13.79 -15.10 -15.34
CA LEU A 8 -13.73 -13.76 -15.94
C LEU A 8 -14.93 -13.47 -16.87
N MET A 9 -15.42 -14.45 -17.63
CA MET A 9 -16.56 -14.25 -18.53
C MET A 9 -17.91 -14.21 -17.81
N ASN A 10 -18.10 -14.98 -16.73
CA ASN A 10 -19.32 -14.89 -15.93
C ASN A 10 -19.45 -13.53 -15.22
N HIS A 11 -18.33 -12.86 -14.90
CA HIS A 11 -18.32 -11.54 -14.27
C HIS A 11 -18.84 -10.39 -15.15
N CYS A 12 -18.84 -10.52 -16.48
CA CYS A 12 -19.41 -9.51 -17.37
C CYS A 12 -20.95 -9.45 -17.30
N CYS A 13 -21.61 -10.59 -16.98
CA CYS A 13 -23.05 -10.67 -16.79
C CYS A 13 -23.50 -10.30 -15.36
N VAL A 14 -22.62 -10.35 -14.35
CA VAL A 14 -22.95 -9.92 -12.98
C VAL A 14 -22.82 -8.40 -12.76
N ARG A 15 -22.86 -7.61 -13.83
CA ARG A 15 -22.74 -6.14 -13.81
C ARG A 15 -23.86 -5.40 -13.06
N ARG A 16 -24.94 -6.07 -12.64
CA ARG A 16 -26.06 -5.46 -11.89
C ARG A 16 -26.36 -6.08 -10.52
N ARG A 17 -25.79 -7.23 -10.17
CA ARG A 17 -26.20 -7.99 -8.97
C ARG A 17 -25.29 -7.82 -7.75
N TRP A 18 -24.09 -7.27 -7.91
CA TRP A 18 -23.17 -7.04 -6.78
C TRP A 18 -23.63 -5.91 -5.83
N PHE A 19 -24.60 -5.09 -6.25
CA PHE A 19 -25.09 -3.93 -5.50
C PHE A 19 -26.61 -3.81 -5.37
N SER A 20 -27.40 -4.73 -5.94
CA SER A 20 -28.85 -4.73 -5.72
C SER A 20 -29.16 -5.51 -4.44
N ARG A 21 -29.34 -4.76 -3.34
CA ARG A 21 -30.08 -5.18 -2.15
C ARG A 21 -31.40 -5.81 -2.58
N ASP A 22 -31.70 -6.98 -1.99
CA ASP A 22 -33.03 -7.59 -1.77
C ASP A 22 -32.92 -9.14 -1.84
N ARG A 23 -32.13 -9.72 -0.92
CA ARG A 23 -32.34 -11.11 -0.50
C ARG A 23 -32.86 -11.09 0.94
N PRO A 24 -33.96 -11.81 1.25
CA PRO A 24 -34.40 -11.94 2.63
C PRO A 24 -33.32 -12.64 3.47
N PRO A 25 -33.21 -12.33 4.77
CA PRO A 25 -32.20 -12.92 5.63
C PRO A 25 -32.41 -14.42 5.71
N ARG A 26 -31.40 -15.20 5.29
CA ARG A 26 -31.35 -16.63 5.59
C ARG A 26 -31.18 -16.78 7.10
N LYS A 27 -32.00 -17.63 7.72
CA LYS A 27 -31.88 -18.08 9.11
C LYS A 27 -30.41 -18.44 9.37
N SER A 28 -29.80 -17.74 10.33
CA SER A 28 -28.43 -17.95 10.76
C SER A 28 -28.26 -19.39 11.21
N ALA A 29 -27.33 -20.10 10.56
CA ALA A 29 -26.73 -21.30 11.12
C ALA A 29 -26.11 -20.95 12.49
N PRO A 30 -26.04 -21.90 13.43
CA PRO A 30 -25.53 -21.66 14.78
C PRO A 30 -24.15 -21.01 14.73
N GLU A 31 -23.92 -20.05 15.63
CA GLU A 31 -22.69 -19.28 15.76
C GLU A 31 -21.47 -20.20 15.69
N ALA A 32 -20.71 -20.06 14.62
CA ALA A 32 -19.48 -20.79 14.42
C ALA A 32 -18.53 -20.44 15.57
N ASP A 33 -18.04 -21.48 16.25
CA ASP A 33 -16.91 -21.45 17.17
C ASP A 33 -15.90 -20.38 16.73
N HIS A 34 -15.56 -19.46 17.63
CA HIS A 34 -14.53 -18.45 17.41
C HIS A 34 -13.18 -19.14 17.24
N GLU A 35 -12.92 -19.59 16.02
CA GLU A 35 -11.66 -20.21 15.65
C GLU A 35 -10.53 -19.21 15.96
N PRO A 36 -9.53 -19.60 16.78
CA PRO A 36 -8.54 -18.67 17.29
C PRO A 36 -7.81 -18.01 16.12
N VAL A 37 -7.64 -16.69 16.19
CA VAL A 37 -6.95 -15.93 15.17
C VAL A 37 -5.49 -16.37 15.15
N ARG A 38 -5.10 -17.09 14.10
CA ARG A 38 -3.70 -17.50 13.93
C ARG A 38 -2.84 -16.25 13.69
N PRO A 39 -1.69 -16.09 14.37
CA PRO A 39 -0.77 -14.98 14.13
C PRO A 39 -0.14 -15.07 12.73
N ILE A 40 0.42 -13.97 12.24
CA ILE A 40 1.27 -13.97 11.04
C ILE A 40 2.72 -14.09 11.51
N VAL A 41 3.34 -15.23 11.23
CA VAL A 41 4.71 -15.53 11.64
C VAL A 41 5.54 -15.87 10.40
N PHE A 42 6.56 -15.09 10.13
CA PHE A 42 7.48 -15.30 9.02
C PHE A 42 8.49 -16.40 9.32
N ARG A 43 9.00 -17.08 8.29
CA ARG A 43 10.00 -18.14 8.43
C ARG A 43 11.24 -17.69 9.19
N GLN A 44 11.69 -16.46 8.94
CA GLN A 44 12.83 -15.85 9.65
C GLN A 44 12.63 -15.71 11.15
N ARG A 45 11.39 -15.80 11.64
CA ARG A 45 11.01 -15.74 13.06
C ARG A 45 10.44 -17.09 13.57
N GLY A 46 10.77 -18.19 12.91
CA GLY A 46 10.32 -19.53 13.31
C GLY A 46 8.95 -19.96 12.73
N GLY A 47 8.42 -19.23 11.75
CA GLY A 47 7.22 -19.63 11.01
C GLY A 47 7.47 -20.79 10.05
N ASP A 48 6.40 -21.48 9.66
CA ASP A 48 6.42 -22.62 8.73
C ASP A 48 6.55 -22.21 7.25
N GLY A 49 6.56 -20.92 6.94
CA GLY A 49 6.57 -20.39 5.58
C GLY A 49 5.18 -20.10 4.98
N SER A 50 4.11 -20.34 5.74
CA SER A 50 2.74 -20.09 5.28
C SER A 50 2.47 -18.61 5.01
N ALA A 51 3.01 -17.71 5.84
CA ALA A 51 2.84 -16.26 5.70
C ALA A 51 3.38 -15.74 4.36
N GLU A 52 4.49 -16.28 3.88
CA GLU A 52 5.10 -15.90 2.60
C GLU A 52 4.24 -16.36 1.41
N VAL A 53 3.66 -17.57 1.49
CA VAL A 53 2.73 -18.07 0.45
C VAL A 53 1.43 -17.26 0.46
N GLU A 54 0.90 -16.97 1.64
CA GLU A 54 -0.27 -16.10 1.80
C GLU A 54 0.02 -14.71 1.23
N ALA A 55 1.21 -14.15 1.46
CA ALA A 55 1.60 -12.85 0.94
C ALA A 55 1.67 -12.83 -0.59
N LEU A 56 2.21 -13.87 -1.22
CA LEU A 56 2.24 -13.98 -2.69
C LEU A 56 0.83 -13.92 -3.30
N ILE A 57 -0.14 -14.56 -2.64
CA ILE A 57 -1.55 -14.50 -3.06
C ILE A 57 -2.11 -13.09 -2.83
N GLY A 58 -1.83 -12.51 -1.66
CA GLY A 58 -2.24 -11.16 -1.28
C GLY A 58 -1.78 -10.07 -2.22
N ASP A 59 -0.49 -10.07 -2.61
CA ASP A 59 0.09 -9.14 -3.60
C ASP A 59 -0.71 -9.16 -4.91
N LYS A 60 -1.00 -10.37 -5.43
CA LYS A 60 -1.77 -10.53 -6.67
C LYS A 60 -3.23 -10.10 -6.53
N LEU A 61 -3.83 -10.30 -5.36
CA LEU A 61 -5.18 -9.79 -5.08
C LEU A 61 -5.20 -8.26 -5.03
N LEU A 62 -4.22 -7.63 -4.36
CA LEU A 62 -4.08 -6.17 -4.31
C LEU A 62 -3.92 -5.59 -5.71
N ASP A 63 -3.09 -6.21 -6.56
CA ASP A 63 -2.97 -5.85 -7.97
C ASP A 63 -4.36 -5.86 -8.65
N VAL A 64 -5.09 -6.98 -8.58
CA VAL A 64 -6.42 -7.13 -9.21
C VAL A 64 -7.41 -6.06 -8.74
N PHE A 65 -7.50 -5.84 -7.42
CA PHE A 65 -8.41 -4.83 -6.87
C PHE A 65 -7.99 -3.40 -7.19
N LEU A 66 -6.68 -3.13 -7.25
CA LEU A 66 -6.16 -1.84 -7.70
C LEU A 66 -6.51 -1.60 -9.17
N TYR A 67 -6.23 -2.56 -10.06
CA TYR A 67 -6.59 -2.49 -11.47
C TYR A 67 -8.09 -2.23 -11.65
N ARG A 68 -8.92 -2.98 -10.91
CA ARG A 68 -10.36 -2.82 -10.96
C ARG A 68 -10.80 -1.42 -10.51
N ARG A 69 -10.28 -0.95 -9.38
CA ARG A 69 -10.56 0.38 -8.83
C ARG A 69 -10.18 1.48 -9.82
N LEU A 70 -9.00 1.38 -10.45
CA LEU A 70 -8.52 2.36 -11.42
C LEU A 70 -9.38 2.38 -12.69
N VAL A 71 -9.82 1.21 -13.17
CA VAL A 71 -10.75 1.12 -14.31
C VAL A 71 -12.10 1.74 -13.97
N ASP A 72 -12.66 1.43 -12.80
CA ASP A 72 -13.99 1.88 -12.39
C ASP A 72 -14.03 3.39 -12.05
N GLN A 73 -13.06 3.90 -11.29
CA GLN A 73 -13.05 5.31 -10.86
C GLN A 73 -12.74 6.28 -11.99
N TYR A 74 -11.82 5.91 -12.88
CA TYR A 74 -11.34 6.82 -13.89
C TYR A 74 -11.96 6.57 -15.28
N LYS A 75 -12.82 5.56 -15.45
CA LYS A 75 -13.54 5.26 -16.72
C LYS A 75 -12.62 5.26 -17.96
N CYS A 76 -11.38 4.78 -17.83
CA CYS A 76 -10.28 5.38 -18.57
C CYS A 76 -9.81 4.61 -19.82
N LYS A 77 -9.98 5.25 -21.00
CA LYS A 77 -9.16 5.05 -22.21
C LYS A 77 -7.65 5.40 -22.04
N PRO A 78 -7.19 6.33 -21.15
CA PRO A 78 -5.77 6.67 -21.05
C PRO A 78 -4.89 5.77 -20.16
N PHE A 79 -5.44 4.76 -19.47
CA PHE A 79 -4.63 3.74 -18.76
C PHE A 79 -4.15 2.59 -19.67
N ARG A 80 -4.37 2.68 -20.98
CA ARG A 80 -3.78 1.75 -21.97
C ARG A 80 -2.26 1.77 -22.02
N LYS A 81 -1.59 2.78 -21.43
CA LYS A 81 -0.13 2.81 -21.29
C LYS A 81 0.29 2.09 -20.01
N ALA A 82 0.82 0.88 -20.14
CA ALA A 82 1.27 0.02 -19.05
C ALA A 82 2.15 0.75 -18.00
N GLY A 83 3.00 1.68 -18.44
CA GLY A 83 3.89 2.45 -17.55
C GLY A 83 3.18 3.31 -16.50
N LYS A 84 1.99 3.87 -16.79
CA LYS A 84 1.25 4.67 -15.80
C LYS A 84 0.64 3.81 -14.71
N MET A 85 0.22 2.59 -15.05
CA MET A 85 -0.37 1.64 -14.10
C MET A 85 0.70 1.07 -13.18
N ALA A 86 1.87 0.71 -13.72
CA ALA A 86 3.02 0.29 -12.92
C ALA A 86 3.43 1.39 -11.92
N HIS A 87 3.52 2.64 -12.36
CA HIS A 87 3.86 3.75 -11.46
C HIS A 87 2.86 3.94 -10.31
N ILE A 88 1.56 3.81 -10.57
CA ILE A 88 0.54 3.90 -9.51
C ILE A 88 0.64 2.72 -8.55
N ARG A 89 0.83 1.50 -9.07
CA ARG A 89 1.03 0.29 -8.27
C ARG A 89 2.24 0.45 -7.35
N ASP A 90 3.38 0.85 -7.88
CA ASP A 90 4.63 1.00 -7.11
C ASP A 90 4.50 2.04 -6.00
N ARG A 91 3.57 2.99 -6.13
CA ARG A 91 3.28 3.94 -5.04
C ARG A 91 2.29 3.36 -4.04
N LEU A 92 1.13 2.89 -4.50
CA LEU A 92 0.03 2.48 -3.62
C LEU A 92 0.23 1.13 -2.94
N VAL A 93 0.96 0.22 -3.55
CA VAL A 93 1.12 -1.19 -3.11
C VAL A 93 2.58 -1.51 -2.85
N SER A 94 3.46 -0.51 -2.71
CA SER A 94 4.81 -0.78 -2.20
C SER A 94 4.78 -1.24 -0.76
N ASN A 95 5.77 -2.05 -0.36
CA ASN A 95 6.00 -2.40 1.04
C ASN A 95 6.07 -1.16 1.95
N LYS A 96 6.61 -0.04 1.47
CA LYS A 96 6.66 1.22 2.21
C LYS A 96 5.26 1.78 2.49
N ALA A 97 4.40 1.82 1.47
CA ALA A 97 3.03 2.31 1.63
C ALA A 97 2.18 1.36 2.50
N LEU A 98 2.31 0.04 2.29
CA LEU A 98 1.62 -0.96 3.09
C LEU A 98 2.10 -0.97 4.54
N ALA A 99 3.40 -0.78 4.80
CA ALA A 99 3.92 -0.65 6.15
C ALA A 99 3.40 0.61 6.87
N ALA A 100 3.19 1.70 6.13
CA ALA A 100 2.69 2.95 6.69
C ALA A 100 1.22 2.87 7.12
N CYS A 101 0.39 2.12 6.39
CA CYS A 101 -1.04 1.97 6.70
C CYS A 101 -1.42 0.64 7.37
N GLY A 102 -0.52 -0.34 7.41
CA GLY A 102 -0.83 -1.73 7.76
C GLY A 102 -1.19 -1.97 9.23
N LYS A 103 -0.78 -1.07 10.14
CA LYS A 103 -0.94 -1.25 11.59
C LYS A 103 -2.41 -1.44 11.98
N GLU A 104 -3.33 -0.67 11.39
CA GLU A 104 -4.78 -0.70 11.69
C GLU A 104 -5.46 -2.04 11.32
N PHE A 105 -4.83 -2.85 10.45
CA PHE A 105 -5.38 -4.12 9.99
C PHE A 105 -4.80 -5.33 10.72
N LEU A 106 -3.58 -5.18 11.25
CA LEU A 106 -2.79 -6.28 11.80
C LEU A 106 -2.70 -6.24 13.33
N VAL A 107 -2.64 -5.06 13.93
CA VAL A 107 -2.45 -4.90 15.38
C VAL A 107 -3.79 -4.65 16.06
N PRO A 108 -4.08 -5.31 17.20
CA PRO A 108 -3.30 -6.36 17.85
C PRO A 108 -3.61 -7.77 17.33
N LYS A 109 -4.53 -7.89 16.36
CA LYS A 109 -5.24 -9.14 16.02
C LYS A 109 -4.33 -10.25 15.45
N TYR A 110 -3.31 -9.90 14.68
CA TYR A 110 -2.45 -10.85 13.95
C TYR A 110 -0.97 -10.72 14.34
N ILE A 111 -0.57 -9.55 14.83
CA ILE A 111 0.79 -9.20 15.26
C ILE A 111 0.64 -8.28 16.48
N SER A 112 1.50 -8.45 17.49
CA SER A 112 1.52 -7.55 18.66
C SER A 112 2.11 -6.18 18.31
N GLU A 113 1.86 -5.18 19.14
CA GLU A 113 2.37 -3.82 18.89
C GLU A 113 3.90 -3.76 18.93
N GLU A 114 4.52 -4.43 19.90
CA GLU A 114 5.97 -4.50 20.05
C GLU A 114 6.62 -5.16 18.82
N HIS A 115 6.02 -6.25 18.34
CA HIS A 115 6.50 -6.95 17.15
C HIS A 115 6.33 -6.13 15.89
N TRP A 116 5.23 -5.37 15.79
CA TRP A 116 5.02 -4.45 14.68
C TRP A 116 6.11 -3.38 14.68
N ASP A 117 6.38 -2.72 15.80
CA ASP A 117 7.28 -1.58 15.82
C ASP A 117 8.72 -1.95 15.42
N VAL A 118 9.21 -3.12 15.85
CA VAL A 118 10.55 -3.64 15.49
C VAL A 118 10.62 -4.36 14.14
N ALA A 119 9.50 -4.63 13.47
CA ALA A 119 9.50 -5.30 12.16
C ALA A 119 10.03 -4.38 11.05
N SER A 120 10.76 -4.97 10.09
CA SER A 120 11.25 -4.23 8.93
C SER A 120 10.09 -3.77 8.04
N VAL A 121 10.32 -2.72 7.22
CA VAL A 121 9.33 -2.23 6.26
C VAL A 121 8.84 -3.35 5.33
N HIS A 122 9.76 -4.23 4.91
CA HIS A 122 9.42 -5.39 4.09
C HIS A 122 8.49 -6.34 4.84
N GLN A 123 8.84 -6.74 6.08
CA GLN A 123 8.00 -7.63 6.91
C GLN A 123 6.60 -7.05 7.15
N LYS A 124 6.51 -5.75 7.42
CA LYS A 124 5.24 -5.04 7.61
C LYS A 124 4.38 -5.08 6.35
N GLY A 125 4.95 -4.78 5.18
CA GLY A 125 4.26 -4.85 3.90
C GLY A 125 3.77 -6.26 3.58
N THR A 126 4.66 -7.25 3.70
CA THR A 126 4.35 -8.66 3.47
C THR A 126 3.28 -9.19 4.44
N ALA A 127 3.21 -8.68 5.68
CA ALA A 127 2.15 -9.06 6.61
C ALA A 127 0.77 -8.59 6.16
N VAL A 128 0.67 -7.40 5.56
CA VAL A 128 -0.60 -6.88 5.03
C VAL A 128 -1.06 -7.72 3.83
N GLU A 129 -0.13 -8.09 2.96
CA GLU A 129 -0.40 -9.01 1.85
C GLU A 129 -0.85 -10.38 2.38
N ALA A 130 -0.12 -10.94 3.35
CA ALA A 130 -0.44 -12.23 3.96
C ALA A 130 -1.83 -12.24 4.59
N LEU A 131 -2.24 -11.16 5.25
CA LEU A 131 -3.60 -11.02 5.79
C LEU A 131 -4.67 -11.19 4.68
N LEU A 132 -4.46 -10.54 3.54
CA LEU A 132 -5.41 -10.61 2.43
C LEU A 132 -5.43 -12.01 1.80
N GLY A 133 -4.26 -12.62 1.57
CA GLY A 133 -4.15 -13.97 1.04
C GLY A 133 -4.74 -15.01 1.98
N ARG A 134 -4.48 -14.90 3.28
CA ARG A 134 -5.09 -15.75 4.33
C ARG A 134 -6.60 -15.66 4.32
N MET A 135 -7.14 -14.44 4.22
CA MET A 135 -8.59 -14.25 4.19
C MET A 135 -9.19 -14.86 2.92
N PHE A 136 -8.54 -14.70 1.77
CA PHE A 136 -8.93 -15.36 0.53
C PHE A 136 -8.95 -16.88 0.68
N LEU A 137 -7.85 -17.49 1.14
CA LEU A 137 -7.77 -18.95 1.34
C LEU A 137 -8.84 -19.43 2.32
N LYS A 138 -9.01 -18.77 3.48
CA LYS A 138 -10.03 -19.14 4.47
C LYS A 138 -11.43 -19.11 3.85
N LYS A 139 -11.75 -18.10 3.06
CA LYS A 139 -13.07 -17.94 2.45
C LYS A 139 -13.29 -18.91 1.30
N THR A 140 -12.31 -19.08 0.40
CA THR A 140 -12.41 -19.98 -0.76
C THR A 140 -12.52 -21.45 -0.36
N PHE A 141 -11.85 -21.88 0.71
CA PHE A 141 -11.84 -23.28 1.12
C PHE A 141 -12.85 -23.63 2.24
N LYS A 142 -13.45 -22.64 2.91
CA LYS A 142 -14.50 -22.89 3.93
C LYS A 142 -15.91 -22.52 3.49
N GLU A 143 -16.10 -21.59 2.55
CA GLU A 143 -17.44 -21.14 2.14
C GLU A 143 -17.89 -21.81 0.85
N THR A 144 -19.11 -22.33 0.85
CA THR A 144 -19.76 -22.91 -0.34
C THR A 144 -20.16 -21.87 -1.39
N ASP A 145 -20.30 -20.59 -1.03
CA ASP A 145 -20.64 -19.51 -1.96
C ASP A 145 -19.41 -18.63 -2.26
N MET A 146 -18.78 -18.89 -3.41
CA MET A 146 -17.62 -18.13 -3.87
C MET A 146 -17.90 -16.63 -4.08
N MET A 147 -19.15 -16.21 -4.27
CA MET A 147 -19.46 -14.79 -4.47
C MET A 147 -19.38 -13.99 -3.17
N ASP A 148 -19.84 -14.55 -2.05
CA ASP A 148 -19.76 -13.90 -0.74
C ASP A 148 -18.30 -13.82 -0.26
N ALA A 149 -17.52 -14.90 -0.49
CA ALA A 149 -16.08 -14.94 -0.27
C ALA A 149 -15.35 -13.79 -1.00
N ALA A 150 -15.63 -13.62 -2.30
CA ALA A 150 -15.01 -12.58 -3.11
C ALA A 150 -15.41 -11.15 -2.67
N SER A 151 -16.64 -10.98 -2.15
CA SER A 151 -17.14 -9.70 -1.64
C SER A 151 -16.37 -9.23 -0.40
N GLU A 152 -16.17 -10.10 0.59
CA GLU A 152 -15.43 -9.75 1.82
C GLU A 152 -13.94 -9.50 1.53
N VAL A 153 -13.31 -10.31 0.67
CA VAL A 153 -11.94 -10.08 0.19
C VAL A 153 -11.82 -8.74 -0.51
N GLY A 154 -12.78 -8.39 -1.37
CA GLY A 154 -12.81 -7.09 -2.02
C GLY A 154 -12.98 -5.92 -1.04
N LYS A 155 -13.81 -6.05 -0.01
CA LYS A 155 -13.98 -5.01 1.01
C LYS A 155 -12.67 -4.73 1.76
N LEU A 156 -11.95 -5.77 2.19
CA LEU A 156 -10.66 -5.58 2.86
C LEU A 156 -9.63 -4.96 1.92
N ALA A 157 -9.49 -5.49 0.70
CA ALA A 157 -8.54 -4.95 -0.27
C ALA A 157 -8.82 -3.46 -0.56
N LEU A 158 -10.08 -3.08 -0.73
CA LEU A 158 -10.46 -1.67 -0.94
C LEU A 158 -10.18 -0.79 0.29
N ARG A 159 -10.32 -1.31 1.51
CA ARG A 159 -9.94 -0.58 2.73
C ARG A 159 -8.43 -0.34 2.78
N ILE A 160 -7.62 -1.37 2.49
CA ILE A 160 -6.16 -1.27 2.43
C ILE A 160 -5.73 -0.23 1.39
N LEU A 161 -6.28 -0.30 0.17
CA LEU A 161 -5.97 0.66 -0.91
C LEU A 161 -6.34 2.10 -0.52
N LYS A 162 -7.51 2.31 0.10
CA LYS A 162 -7.91 3.64 0.59
C LYS A 162 -7.00 4.14 1.72
N ALA A 163 -6.57 3.26 2.62
CA ALA A 163 -5.66 3.63 3.71
C ALA A 163 -4.27 3.99 3.17
N SER A 164 -3.76 3.23 2.21
CA SER A 164 -2.52 3.56 1.50
C SER A 164 -2.61 4.91 0.77
N GLU A 165 -3.70 5.17 0.02
CA GLU A 165 -3.95 6.46 -0.63
C GLU A 165 -3.95 7.62 0.38
N ARG A 166 -4.59 7.46 1.55
CA ARG A 166 -4.60 8.48 2.61
C ARG A 166 -3.18 8.73 3.14
N SER A 167 -2.47 7.66 3.51
CA SER A 167 -1.11 7.75 4.04
C SER A 167 -0.16 8.48 3.07
N LEU A 168 -0.27 8.21 1.77
CA LEU A 168 0.53 8.90 0.76
C LEU A 168 0.17 10.37 0.58
N ARG A 169 -1.11 10.74 0.72
CA ARG A 169 -1.54 12.15 0.71
C ARG A 169 -1.04 12.89 1.94
N GLU A 170 -1.16 12.28 3.11
CA GLU A 170 -0.66 12.84 4.37
C GLU A 170 0.86 13.05 4.32
N ALA A 171 1.62 12.07 3.82
CA ALA A 171 3.06 12.20 3.64
C ALA A 171 3.43 13.37 2.69
N ALA A 172 2.71 13.51 1.57
CA ALA A 172 2.92 14.62 0.64
C ALA A 172 2.57 15.99 1.26
N MET A 173 1.54 16.07 2.09
CA MET A 173 1.18 17.28 2.82
C MET A 173 2.28 17.67 3.84
N ILE A 174 2.80 16.70 4.58
CA ILE A 174 3.90 16.92 5.54
C ILE A 174 5.16 17.39 4.82
N GLU A 175 5.51 16.78 3.69
CA GLU A 175 6.65 17.19 2.87
C GLU A 175 6.51 18.64 2.37
N ALA A 176 5.32 19.00 1.87
CA ALA A 176 5.03 20.37 1.44
C ALA A 176 5.09 21.38 2.60
N ALA A 177 4.58 21.01 3.78
CA ALA A 177 4.65 21.84 4.98
C ALA A 177 6.10 22.06 5.43
N ASN A 178 6.91 20.99 5.47
CA ASN A 178 8.32 21.07 5.81
C ASN A 178 9.08 21.96 4.82
N ALA A 179 8.84 21.80 3.51
CA ALA A 179 9.45 22.65 2.49
C ALA A 179 9.10 24.14 2.68
N ALA A 180 7.86 24.46 3.05
CA ALA A 180 7.43 25.82 3.34
C ALA A 180 8.11 26.40 4.60
N VAL A 181 8.27 25.59 5.65
CA VAL A 181 9.00 25.99 6.87
C VAL A 181 10.47 26.27 6.55
N HIS A 182 11.12 25.41 5.77
CA HIS A 182 12.52 25.61 5.35
C HIS A 182 12.68 26.87 4.49
N ALA A 183 11.78 27.12 3.54
CA ALA A 183 11.79 28.34 2.74
C ALA A 183 11.64 29.59 3.61
N LYS A 184 10.75 29.55 4.62
CA LYS A 184 10.59 30.65 5.58
C LYS A 184 11.84 30.86 6.44
N ALA A 185 12.46 29.78 6.92
CA ALA A 185 13.70 29.85 7.69
C ALA A 185 14.86 30.45 6.88
N GLY A 186 15.02 30.03 5.62
CA GLY A 186 16.01 30.60 4.70
C GLY A 186 15.79 32.10 4.47
N ASN A 187 14.54 32.52 4.27
CA ASN A 187 14.19 33.94 4.11
C ASN A 187 14.48 34.76 5.38
N LEU A 188 14.25 34.20 6.58
CA LEU A 188 14.59 34.86 7.84
C LEU A 188 16.11 34.97 8.02
N ALA A 189 16.87 33.94 7.67
CA ALA A 189 18.33 33.97 7.72
C ALA A 189 18.92 35.06 6.80
N VAL A 190 18.40 35.19 5.58
CA VAL A 190 18.79 36.26 4.65
C VAL A 190 18.45 37.63 5.22
N LYS A 191 17.24 37.82 5.75
CA LYS A 191 16.85 39.10 6.40
C LYS A 191 17.75 39.45 7.59
N ALA A 192 18.12 38.47 8.42
CA ALA A 192 19.01 38.69 9.54
C ALA A 192 20.42 39.12 9.11
N LEU A 193 20.94 38.56 8.00
CA LEU A 193 22.22 38.97 7.43
C LEU A 193 22.17 40.40 6.88
N VAL A 194 21.11 40.75 6.14
CA VAL A 194 20.91 42.11 5.63
C VAL A 194 20.79 43.13 6.78
N ALA A 195 20.06 42.79 7.84
CA ALA A 195 19.93 43.65 9.03
C ALA A 195 21.26 43.88 9.76
N ARG A 196 22.24 42.97 9.59
CA ARG A 196 23.61 43.10 10.12
C ARG A 196 24.55 43.86 9.17
N GLY A 197 24.03 44.47 8.11
CA GLY A 197 24.82 45.20 7.12
C GLY A 197 25.63 44.31 6.17
N VAL A 198 25.36 42.99 6.16
CA VAL A 198 26.02 42.08 5.21
C VAL A 198 25.37 42.26 3.85
N ASN A 199 26.17 42.65 2.86
CA ASN A 199 25.70 42.79 1.49
C ASN A 199 25.59 41.39 0.85
N VAL A 200 24.40 40.79 0.92
CA VAL A 200 24.15 39.45 0.41
C VAL A 200 23.83 39.55 -1.08
N SER A 201 24.77 39.12 -1.93
CA SER A 201 24.52 38.93 -3.36
C SER A 201 23.31 38.01 -3.59
N THR A 202 22.49 38.31 -4.59
CA THR A 202 21.30 37.52 -4.97
C THR A 202 21.63 36.03 -5.13
N SER A 203 22.82 35.71 -5.64
CA SER A 203 23.29 34.33 -5.81
C SER A 203 23.55 33.61 -4.47
N VAL A 204 24.02 34.34 -3.45
CA VAL A 204 24.26 33.82 -2.10
C VAL A 204 22.93 33.66 -1.35
N ALA A 205 21.99 34.58 -1.53
CA ALA A 205 20.63 34.46 -0.98
C ALA A 205 19.89 33.24 -1.56
N ILE A 206 20.00 33.01 -2.87
CA ILE A 206 19.45 31.81 -3.53
C ILE A 206 20.16 30.55 -3.03
N TYR A 207 21.48 30.57 -2.86
CA TYR A 207 22.24 29.42 -2.34
C TYR A 207 21.82 29.06 -0.92
N ILE A 208 21.73 30.02 0.00
CA ILE A 208 21.30 29.78 1.40
C ILE A 208 19.85 29.28 1.44
N ALA A 209 18.95 29.85 0.64
CA ALA A 209 17.56 29.42 0.57
C ALA A 209 17.38 27.99 0.01
N THR A 210 18.31 27.53 -0.84
CA THR A 210 18.23 26.21 -1.49
C THR A 210 19.06 25.12 -0.80
N THR A 211 20.13 25.48 -0.07
CA THR A 211 21.01 24.53 0.66
C THR A 211 20.63 24.32 2.12
N SER A 212 19.65 25.06 2.66
CA SER A 212 19.02 24.78 3.96
C SER A 212 18.20 23.47 3.99
N ARG A 213 18.26 22.64 2.93
CA ARG A 213 17.74 21.28 2.90
C ARG A 213 18.62 20.39 3.80
N PRO A 214 18.06 19.60 4.74
CA PRO A 214 18.85 18.58 5.40
C PRO A 214 19.34 17.57 4.35
N ALA A 215 20.60 17.16 4.46
CA ALA A 215 21.25 16.13 3.67
C ALA A 215 20.68 14.73 3.98
N ALA A 216 19.37 14.56 3.90
CA ALA A 216 18.72 13.26 3.95
C ALA A 216 18.33 12.87 2.53
N MET A 217 18.91 11.78 2.04
CA MET A 217 18.75 11.16 0.72
C MET A 217 19.71 11.64 -0.38
N ALA A 218 21.01 11.49 -0.12
CA ALA A 218 22.00 11.22 -1.17
C ALA A 218 22.72 9.89 -0.87
N GLN A 219 21.96 8.80 -0.77
CA GLN A 219 22.47 7.43 -0.82
C GLN A 219 21.43 6.54 -1.48
N ASP A 220 21.54 6.38 -2.79
CA ASP A 220 21.65 5.08 -3.49
C ASP A 220 21.46 5.31 -5.00
N ASP A 221 22.53 5.73 -5.66
CA ASP A 221 22.67 5.60 -7.11
C ASP A 221 24.17 5.50 -7.44
N ARG A 222 24.76 4.37 -7.06
CA ARG A 222 26.04 3.91 -7.61
C ARG A 222 25.94 2.43 -7.98
N SER A 223 25.10 2.12 -8.97
CA SER A 223 25.32 0.92 -9.77
C SER A 223 26.52 1.17 -10.70
N VAL A 224 27.68 0.70 -10.25
CA VAL A 224 28.90 0.64 -11.07
C VAL A 224 28.66 -0.31 -12.26
N PRO A 225 29.01 0.06 -13.51
CA PRO A 225 28.93 -0.84 -14.64
C PRO A 225 30.16 -1.76 -14.63
N ASN A 226 29.97 -3.04 -14.32
CA ASN A 226 31.06 -4.00 -14.45
C ASN A 226 31.22 -4.39 -15.92
N ARG A 227 32.23 -3.79 -16.58
CA ARG A 227 32.71 -4.16 -17.91
C ARG A 227 33.32 -5.56 -17.85
N LYS A 228 32.89 -6.47 -18.72
CA LYS A 228 33.65 -7.68 -19.03
C LYS A 228 34.97 -7.31 -19.72
N PRO A 229 36.10 -7.96 -19.39
CA PRO A 229 37.20 -8.09 -20.32
C PRO A 229 37.11 -9.42 -21.08
N LYS A 230 37.27 -9.28 -22.40
CA LYS A 230 37.59 -10.24 -23.48
C LYS A 230 37.35 -11.73 -23.24
#